data_AF-A0A968GTP7-F1
#
_entry.id   AF-A0A968GTP7-F1
#
_cell.length_a   1.000
_cell.length_b   1.000
_cell.length_c   1.000
_cell.angle_alpha   90.00
_cell.angle_beta   90.00
_cell.angle_gamma   90.00
#
_symmetry.space_group_name_H-M   'P 1'
#
loop_
_entity.id
_entity.type
_entity.pdbx_description
1 polymer ?
#
loop_
_entity_poly.entity_id
_entity_poly.type
_entity_poly.pdbx_seq_one_letter_code
_entity_poly.pdbx_strand_id
1 'polypeptide(L)'
;MKKFYSLLLYLFPKPYRDEYGDELQAVFDLSLEDAAQAGKFEVVKVVVSELAALPAAIIHEHLRKPGHGWVTQASILEKSSYMKTIPKIEWEELGSWKATLASLLPLWLFFFAFANISPGLEIFEILALIAFYLIIPVCIVSLWKGWMTFDLLLYSFFPITTIFLFDEMDWSYRTFILLSCTLILTVGIVGYQRSLNKDSVTLAWLTLLLTAIAAWIFASHAAQNYWQMGNGTPWWILFFSF
;
A
#
# COMPACT_ATOMS: atom_id res chain seq x y z
N MET A 1 -8.23 -19.42 15.57
CA MET A 1 -7.26 -19.26 14.47
C MET A 1 -6.80 -20.57 13.84
N LYS A 2 -6.74 -21.71 14.56
CA LYS A 2 -6.38 -23.03 13.96
C LYS A 2 -7.14 -23.40 12.68
N LYS A 3 -8.44 -23.10 12.61
CA LYS A 3 -9.27 -23.32 11.40
C LYS A 3 -8.87 -22.46 10.18
N PHE A 4 -8.27 -21.29 10.43
CA PHE A 4 -7.82 -20.39 9.36
C PHE A 4 -6.52 -20.89 8.74
N TYR A 5 -5.57 -21.35 9.57
CA TYR A 5 -4.32 -21.91 9.05
C TYR A 5 -4.55 -23.24 8.32
N SER A 6 -5.48 -24.08 8.79
CA SER A 6 -5.87 -25.29 8.03
C SER A 6 -6.44 -24.96 6.65
N LEU A 7 -7.13 -23.82 6.50
CA LEU A 7 -7.60 -23.34 5.20
C LEU A 7 -6.44 -22.83 4.33
N LEU A 8 -5.46 -22.15 4.92
CA LEU A 8 -4.23 -21.75 4.22
C LEU A 8 -3.43 -22.96 3.74
N LEU A 9 -3.34 -24.02 4.54
CA LEU A 9 -2.69 -25.28 4.16
C LEU A 9 -3.35 -25.94 2.94
N TYR A 10 -4.64 -25.68 2.65
CA TYR A 10 -5.30 -26.16 1.45
C TYR A 10 -4.80 -25.51 0.16
N LEU A 11 -4.11 -24.35 0.23
CA LEU A 11 -3.49 -23.72 -0.93
C LEU A 11 -2.17 -24.39 -1.32
N PHE A 12 -1.57 -25.20 -0.44
CA PHE A 12 -0.36 -25.95 -0.75
C PHE A 12 -0.66 -27.22 -1.55
N PRO A 13 0.28 -27.68 -2.40
CA PRO A 13 0.17 -28.96 -3.08
C PRO A 13 -0.05 -30.11 -2.09
N LYS A 14 -0.96 -31.03 -2.41
CA LYS A 14 -1.32 -32.16 -1.54
C LYS A 14 -0.10 -32.98 -1.04
N PRO A 15 0.89 -33.35 -1.87
CA PRO A 15 2.04 -34.13 -1.40
C PRO A 15 2.85 -33.41 -0.32
N TYR A 16 3.03 -32.10 -0.48
CA TYR A 16 3.76 -31.26 0.46
C TYR A 16 3.02 -31.11 1.79
N ARG A 17 1.70 -30.93 1.73
CA ARG A 17 0.85 -30.85 2.92
C ARG A 17 0.82 -32.16 3.70
N ASP A 18 0.73 -33.29 3.01
CA ASP A 18 0.65 -34.59 3.68
C ASP A 18 1.95 -34.93 4.42
N GLU A 19 3.09 -34.36 4.01
CA GLU A 19 4.41 -34.58 4.61
C GLU A 19 4.80 -33.53 5.66
N TYR A 20 4.52 -32.24 5.41
CA TYR A 20 4.98 -31.13 6.27
C TYR A 20 3.84 -30.37 6.96
N GLY A 21 2.58 -30.74 6.74
CA GLY A 21 1.42 -29.98 7.23
C GLY A 21 1.41 -29.81 8.74
N ASP A 22 1.72 -30.89 9.48
CA ASP A 22 1.75 -30.87 10.95
C ASP A 22 2.90 -29.99 11.49
N GLU A 23 4.06 -30.02 10.83
CA GLU A 23 5.23 -29.21 11.20
C GLU A 23 5.00 -27.72 10.93
N LEU A 24 4.48 -27.39 9.74
CA LEU A 24 4.13 -26.01 9.37
C LEU A 24 3.09 -25.44 10.32
N GLN A 25 2.09 -26.25 10.68
CA GLN A 25 1.07 -25.83 11.64
C GLN A 25 1.66 -25.61 13.04
N ALA A 26 2.60 -26.44 13.48
CA ALA A 26 3.28 -26.26 14.77
C ALA A 26 4.14 -24.98 14.78
N VAL A 27 4.94 -24.74 13.73
CA VAL A 27 5.79 -23.53 13.62
C VAL A 27 4.94 -22.26 13.54
N PHE A 28 3.82 -22.31 12.81
CA PHE A 28 2.89 -21.21 12.73
C PHE A 28 2.20 -20.93 14.05
N ASP A 29 1.71 -21.97 14.75
CA ASP A 29 1.10 -21.82 16.08
C ASP A 29 2.10 -21.19 17.07
N LEU A 30 3.38 -21.59 17.03
CA LEU A 30 4.44 -21.01 17.87
C LEU A 30 4.67 -19.52 17.56
N SER A 31 4.79 -19.18 16.27
CA SER A 31 5.00 -17.79 15.81
C SER A 31 3.80 -16.89 16.15
N LEU A 32 2.59 -17.44 16.10
CA LEU A 32 1.36 -16.77 16.51
C LEU A 32 1.30 -16.49 18.00
N GLU A 33 1.75 -17.44 18.82
CA GLU A 33 1.77 -17.31 20.27
C GLU A 33 2.77 -16.23 20.71
N ASP A 34 3.96 -16.23 20.13
CA ASP A 34 4.98 -15.18 20.35
C ASP A 34 4.46 -13.81 19.91
N ALA A 35 3.82 -13.73 18.74
CA ALA A 35 3.24 -12.48 18.24
C ALA A 35 2.05 -12.01 19.10
N ALA A 36 1.23 -12.93 19.62
CA ALA A 36 0.11 -12.59 20.49
C ALA A 36 0.57 -12.00 21.82
N GLN A 37 1.72 -12.47 22.35
CA GLN A 37 2.35 -11.87 23.53
C GLN A 37 2.89 -10.46 23.26
N ALA A 38 3.39 -10.20 22.04
CA ALA A 38 3.90 -8.89 21.63
C ALA A 38 2.78 -7.87 21.29
N GLY A 39 1.62 -8.35 20.83
CA GLY A 39 0.43 -7.53 20.63
C GLY A 39 -0.36 -7.86 19.35
N LYS A 40 -1.57 -7.31 19.25
CA LYS A 40 -2.51 -7.62 18.14
C LYS A 40 -1.96 -7.29 16.75
N PHE A 41 -1.09 -6.28 16.63
CA PHE A 41 -0.49 -5.88 15.36
C PHE A 41 0.58 -6.87 14.87
N GLU A 42 1.38 -7.44 15.77
CA GLU A 42 2.39 -8.42 15.39
C GLU A 42 1.73 -9.70 14.86
N VAL A 43 0.57 -10.08 15.41
CA VAL A 43 -0.23 -11.21 14.90
C VAL A 43 -0.63 -10.99 13.42
N VAL A 44 -1.15 -9.79 13.09
CA VAL A 44 -1.53 -9.47 11.71
C VAL A 44 -0.32 -9.52 10.78
N LYS A 45 0.81 -8.98 11.24
CA LYS A 45 2.06 -8.97 10.48
C LYS A 45 2.56 -10.37 10.16
N VAL A 46 2.55 -11.29 11.14
CA VAL A 46 2.94 -12.70 10.94
C VAL A 46 2.02 -13.38 9.94
N VAL A 47 0.70 -13.15 10.02
CA VAL A 47 -0.26 -13.71 9.07
C VAL A 47 -0.01 -13.20 7.65
N VAL A 48 0.23 -11.89 7.49
CA VAL A 48 0.51 -11.28 6.19
C VAL A 48 1.85 -11.75 5.62
N SER A 49 2.89 -11.89 6.44
CA SER A 49 4.20 -12.36 5.97
C SER A 49 4.14 -13.80 5.45
N GLU A 50 3.38 -14.68 6.12
CA GLU A 50 3.21 -16.06 5.65
C GLU A 50 2.39 -16.13 4.35
N LEU A 51 1.34 -15.32 4.24
CA LEU A 51 0.59 -15.16 2.99
C LEU A 51 1.46 -14.64 1.84
N ALA A 52 2.40 -13.75 2.11
CA ALA A 52 3.32 -13.23 1.11
C ALA A 52 4.41 -14.24 0.69
N ALA A 53 4.76 -15.19 1.55
CA ALA A 53 5.77 -16.23 1.27
C ALA A 53 5.22 -17.39 0.41
N LEU A 54 3.91 -17.63 0.48
CA LEU A 54 3.20 -18.72 -0.22
C LEU A 54 3.51 -18.83 -1.72
N PRO A 55 3.45 -17.75 -2.54
CA PRO A 55 3.72 -17.84 -3.97
C PRO A 55 5.15 -18.30 -4.28
N ALA A 56 6.13 -17.85 -3.48
CA ALA A 56 7.53 -18.22 -3.66
C ALA A 56 7.75 -19.72 -3.36
N ALA A 57 7.10 -20.26 -2.33
CA ALA A 57 7.16 -21.69 -1.99
C ALA A 57 6.58 -22.56 -3.12
N ILE A 58 5.44 -22.16 -3.69
CA ILE A 58 4.80 -22.88 -4.79
C ILE A 58 5.70 -22.90 -6.04
N ILE A 59 6.30 -21.76 -6.40
CA ILE A 59 7.21 -21.65 -7.55
C ILE A 59 8.47 -22.52 -7.32
N HIS A 60 9.03 -22.49 -6.11
CA HIS A 60 10.22 -23.27 -5.79
C HIS A 60 9.96 -24.78 -5.88
N GLU A 61 8.79 -25.25 -5.46
CA GLU A 61 8.42 -26.67 -5.60
C GLU A 61 8.16 -27.03 -7.08
N HIS A 62 7.52 -26.15 -7.85
CA HIS A 62 7.27 -26.40 -9.27
C HIS A 62 8.55 -26.43 -10.13
N LEU A 63 9.57 -25.67 -9.74
CA LEU A 63 10.88 -25.65 -10.40
C LEU A 63 11.82 -26.78 -9.92
N ARG A 64 11.43 -27.53 -8.88
CA ARG A 64 12.24 -28.62 -8.32
C ARG A 64 12.18 -29.85 -9.24
N LYS A 65 13.33 -30.30 -9.74
CA LYS A 65 13.43 -31.54 -10.54
C LYS A 65 13.20 -32.78 -9.65
N PRO A 66 12.36 -33.74 -10.07
CA PRO A 66 12.19 -35.00 -9.36
C PRO A 66 13.49 -35.81 -9.48
N GLY A 67 14.19 -36.03 -8.36
CA GLY A 67 15.38 -36.88 -8.31
C GLY A 67 16.52 -36.37 -7.40
N HIS A 68 16.51 -35.11 -6.97
CA HIS A 68 17.47 -34.65 -5.96
C HIS A 68 16.91 -35.00 -4.56
N GLY A 69 17.61 -35.92 -3.90
CA GLY A 69 17.28 -36.46 -2.59
C GLY A 69 16.96 -35.40 -1.54
N TRP A 70 16.15 -35.82 -0.57
CA TRP A 70 15.62 -35.01 0.51
C TRP A 70 16.72 -34.21 1.20
N VAL A 71 16.63 -32.89 1.02
CA VAL A 71 17.37 -31.90 1.77
C VAL A 71 16.82 -31.99 3.21
N THR A 72 17.53 -32.73 4.07
CA THR A 72 17.19 -33.04 5.46
C THR A 72 16.71 -31.80 6.23
N GLN A 73 15.79 -31.94 7.18
CA GLN A 73 15.24 -30.88 8.03
C GLN A 73 16.31 -29.96 8.68
N ALA A 74 17.53 -30.48 8.90
CA ALA A 74 18.70 -29.72 9.31
C ALA A 74 19.09 -28.60 8.32
N SER A 75 18.97 -28.82 7.02
CA SER A 75 19.20 -27.82 5.98
C SER A 75 18.01 -26.88 5.75
N ILE A 76 16.80 -27.23 6.22
CA ILE A 76 15.65 -26.31 6.31
C ILE A 76 15.82 -25.37 7.52
N LEU A 77 16.34 -25.86 8.65
CA LEU A 77 16.74 -25.04 9.80
C LEU A 77 18.00 -24.20 9.50
N GLU A 78 18.94 -24.72 8.71
CA GLU A 78 20.03 -23.91 8.15
C GLU A 78 19.48 -22.86 7.17
N LYS A 79 18.43 -23.19 6.41
CA LYS A 79 17.61 -22.22 5.65
C LYS A 79 16.76 -21.27 6.48
N SER A 80 16.42 -21.58 7.73
CA SER A 80 15.84 -20.59 8.64
C SER A 80 16.92 -19.58 9.09
N SER A 81 18.19 -20.00 9.15
CA SER A 81 19.35 -19.10 9.24
C SER A 81 19.54 -18.27 7.95
N TYR A 82 19.21 -18.81 6.77
CA TYR A 82 19.11 -18.04 5.53
C TYR A 82 17.81 -17.19 5.43
N MET A 83 16.77 -17.44 6.23
CA MET A 83 15.64 -16.51 6.44
C MET A 83 16.03 -15.32 7.32
N LYS A 84 17.20 -15.34 7.97
CA LYS A 84 17.80 -14.16 8.59
C LYS A 84 18.24 -13.11 7.54
N THR A 85 18.13 -13.44 6.25
CA THR A 85 18.16 -12.49 5.13
C THR A 85 16.79 -12.35 4.48
N ILE A 86 15.68 -12.30 5.24
CA ILE A 86 14.64 -11.32 4.86
C ILE A 86 15.45 -10.02 4.70
N PRO A 87 15.52 -9.42 3.50
CA PRO A 87 16.30 -8.22 3.29
C PRO A 87 15.87 -7.30 4.41
N LYS A 88 16.78 -7.07 5.35
CA LYS A 88 16.55 -6.19 6.48
C LYS A 88 16.29 -4.90 5.77
N ILE A 89 15.02 -4.53 5.60
CA ILE A 89 14.63 -3.34 4.84
C ILE A 89 15.47 -2.26 5.49
N GLU A 90 16.51 -1.83 4.79
CA GLU A 90 17.48 -0.93 5.36
C GLU A 90 16.68 0.35 5.52
N TRP A 91 16.22 0.61 6.76
CA TRP A 91 15.43 1.77 7.09
C TRP A 91 16.15 3.07 6.67
N GLU A 92 17.48 2.99 6.51
CA GLU A 92 18.33 4.01 5.91
C GLU A 92 17.96 4.36 4.46
N GLU A 93 17.46 3.41 3.65
CA GLU A 93 17.01 3.68 2.28
C GLU A 93 15.63 4.37 2.23
N LEU A 94 14.76 4.20 3.23
CA LEU A 94 13.44 4.85 3.26
C LEU A 94 13.54 6.37 3.36
N GLY A 95 14.58 6.90 4.01
CA GLY A 95 14.85 8.35 4.07
C GLY A 95 15.36 8.96 2.75
N SER A 96 15.67 8.14 1.74
CA SER A 96 16.26 8.61 0.50
C SER A 96 15.26 9.37 -0.38
N TRP A 97 15.78 10.32 -1.17
CA TRP A 97 14.96 11.02 -2.17
C TRP A 97 14.39 10.06 -3.23
N LYS A 98 15.08 8.95 -3.51
CA LYS A 98 14.60 7.91 -4.43
C LYS A 98 13.35 7.23 -3.88
N ALA A 99 13.38 6.81 -2.62
CA ALA A 99 12.22 6.23 -1.94
C ALA A 99 11.06 7.24 -1.85
N THR A 100 11.37 8.51 -1.55
CA THR A 100 10.37 9.59 -1.54
C THR A 100 9.68 9.72 -2.91
N LEU A 101 10.44 9.87 -4.00
CA LEU A 101 9.88 9.98 -5.35
C LEU A 101 9.09 8.74 -5.76
N ALA A 102 9.58 7.54 -5.44
CA ALA A 102 8.88 6.30 -5.71
C ALA A 102 7.56 6.18 -4.94
N SER A 103 7.52 6.63 -3.69
CA SER A 103 6.30 6.65 -2.86
C SER A 103 5.28 7.70 -3.29
N LEU A 104 5.71 8.76 -3.98
CA LEU A 104 4.81 9.76 -4.56
C LEU A 104 4.15 9.27 -5.85
N LEU A 105 4.79 8.36 -6.58
CA LEU A 105 4.34 7.95 -7.91
C LEU A 105 2.91 7.35 -7.92
N PRO A 106 2.53 6.44 -7.00
CA PRO A 106 1.15 5.95 -6.91
C PRO A 106 0.13 7.06 -6.67
N LEU A 107 0.43 7.99 -5.76
CA LEU A 107 -0.45 9.11 -5.43
C LEU A 107 -0.74 9.97 -6.68
N TRP A 108 0.29 10.32 -7.44
CA TRP A 108 0.14 11.11 -8.65
C TRP A 108 -0.51 10.34 -9.80
N LEU A 109 -0.24 9.03 -9.93
CA LEU A 109 -0.96 8.19 -10.90
C LEU A 109 -2.45 8.10 -10.59
N PHE A 110 -2.84 7.99 -9.32
CA PHE A 110 -4.25 8.08 -8.91
C PHE A 110 -4.85 9.43 -9.29
N PHE A 111 -4.14 10.54 -9.04
CA PHE A 111 -4.59 11.84 -9.51
C PHE A 111 -4.85 11.83 -11.03
N PHE A 112 -3.88 11.41 -11.85
CA PHE A 112 -4.06 11.39 -13.31
C PHE A 112 -5.18 10.44 -13.78
N ALA A 113 -5.36 9.30 -13.10
CA ALA A 113 -6.42 8.36 -13.41
C ALA A 113 -7.82 8.94 -13.16
N PHE A 114 -7.97 9.85 -12.19
CA PHE A 114 -9.28 10.40 -11.78
C PHE A 114 -9.50 11.87 -12.12
N ALA A 115 -8.44 12.60 -12.49
CA ALA A 115 -8.48 14.03 -12.76
C ALA A 115 -9.39 14.40 -13.93
N ASN A 116 -9.78 13.48 -14.81
CA ASN A 116 -10.72 13.69 -15.94
C ASN A 116 -10.59 15.09 -16.56
N ILE A 117 -9.38 15.39 -17.05
CA ILE A 117 -8.90 16.75 -17.35
C ILE A 117 -9.71 17.45 -18.46
N SER A 118 -10.50 16.73 -19.26
CA SER A 118 -11.48 17.32 -20.16
C SER A 118 -12.40 16.23 -20.75
N PRO A 119 -13.73 16.30 -20.58
CA PRO A 119 -14.64 15.42 -21.30
C PRO A 119 -14.62 15.75 -22.79
N GLY A 120 -14.38 14.74 -23.64
CA GLY A 120 -14.43 14.86 -25.10
C GLY A 120 -13.07 14.85 -25.81
N LEU A 121 -11.96 14.80 -25.07
CA LEU A 121 -10.63 14.55 -25.65
C LEU A 121 -10.22 13.10 -25.37
N GLU A 122 -10.40 12.23 -26.36
CA GLU A 122 -10.09 10.78 -26.28
C GLU A 122 -8.69 10.47 -25.73
N ILE A 123 -7.71 11.34 -26.02
CA ILE A 123 -6.33 11.20 -25.54
C ILE A 123 -6.27 11.20 -24.01
N PHE A 124 -7.06 12.04 -23.33
CA PHE A 124 -7.04 12.11 -21.86
C PHE A 124 -7.66 10.88 -21.21
N GLU A 125 -8.68 10.27 -21.83
CA GLU A 125 -9.28 9.03 -21.35
C GLU A 125 -8.30 7.86 -21.45
N ILE A 126 -7.59 7.75 -22.59
CA ILE A 126 -6.54 6.74 -22.77
C ILE A 126 -5.42 6.93 -21.75
N LEU A 127 -4.98 8.17 -21.51
CA LEU A 127 -3.94 8.47 -20.51
C LEU A 127 -4.40 8.13 -19.08
N ALA A 128 -5.65 8.44 -18.72
CA ALA A 128 -6.22 8.09 -17.42
C ALA A 128 -6.26 6.56 -17.22
N LEU A 129 -6.66 5.82 -18.26
CA LEU A 129 -6.70 4.36 -18.25
C LEU A 129 -5.29 3.75 -18.14
N ILE A 130 -4.32 4.28 -18.89
CA ILE A 130 -2.91 3.86 -18.78
C ILE A 130 -2.39 4.15 -17.36
N ALA A 131 -2.65 5.34 -16.82
CA ALA A 131 -2.25 5.70 -15.46
C ALA A 131 -2.86 4.72 -14.44
N PHE A 132 -4.15 4.40 -14.57
CA PHE A 132 -4.83 3.45 -13.71
C PHE A 132 -4.17 2.06 -13.72
N TYR A 133 -3.87 1.52 -14.91
CA TYR A 133 -3.21 0.20 -15.01
C TYR A 133 -1.76 0.21 -14.53
N LEU A 134 -1.04 1.34 -14.64
CA LEU A 134 0.33 1.47 -14.15
C LEU A 134 0.45 1.52 -12.62
N ILE A 135 -0.62 1.87 -11.90
CA ILE A 135 -0.61 1.93 -10.44
C ILE A 135 -0.23 0.58 -9.83
N ILE A 136 -0.84 -0.51 -10.31
CA ILE A 136 -0.60 -1.86 -9.77
C ILE A 136 0.88 -2.27 -9.86
N PRO A 137 1.53 -2.29 -11.04
CA PRO A 137 2.93 -2.67 -11.14
C PRO A 137 3.85 -1.70 -10.40
N VAL A 138 3.56 -0.38 -10.40
CA VAL A 138 4.34 0.60 -9.64
C VAL A 138 4.27 0.29 -8.14
N CYS A 139 3.07 0.04 -7.59
CA CYS A 139 2.91 -0.32 -6.18
C CYS A 139 3.64 -1.62 -5.85
N ILE A 140 3.54 -2.65 -6.69
CA ILE A 140 4.25 -3.93 -6.49
C ILE A 140 5.77 -3.70 -6.49
N VAL A 141 6.30 -2.97 -7.47
CA VAL A 141 7.75 -2.70 -7.56
C VAL A 141 8.22 -1.85 -6.38
N SER A 142 7.48 -0.80 -6.01
CA SER A 142 7.82 0.07 -4.89
C SER A 142 7.81 -0.66 -3.55
N LEU A 143 6.82 -1.55 -3.31
CA LEU A 143 6.79 -2.41 -2.14
C LEU A 143 7.93 -3.44 -2.14
N TRP A 144 8.15 -4.10 -3.29
CA TRP A 144 9.20 -5.12 -3.43
C TRP A 144 10.60 -4.55 -3.22
N LYS A 145 10.84 -3.32 -3.68
CA LYS A 145 12.09 -2.59 -3.48
C LYS A 145 12.22 -1.95 -2.10
N GLY A 146 11.19 -2.03 -1.25
CA GLY A 146 11.20 -1.37 0.07
C GLY A 146 11.18 0.16 -0.02
N TRP A 147 10.87 0.74 -1.19
CA TRP A 147 10.77 2.20 -1.38
C TRP A 147 9.51 2.78 -0.77
N MET A 148 8.50 1.94 -0.52
CA MET A 148 7.23 2.34 0.04
C MET A 148 6.80 1.34 1.11
N THR A 149 6.23 1.84 2.22
CA THR A 149 5.58 1.01 3.23
C THR A 149 4.12 0.73 2.86
N PHE A 150 3.51 -0.26 3.49
CA PHE A 150 2.08 -0.54 3.30
C PHE A 150 1.21 0.64 3.74
N ASP A 151 1.64 1.40 4.75
CA ASP A 151 0.92 2.59 5.23
C ASP A 151 0.88 3.69 4.18
N LEU A 152 2.01 3.94 3.49
CA LEU A 152 2.09 4.88 2.37
C LEU A 152 1.27 4.41 1.17
N LEU A 153 1.21 3.10 0.93
CA LEU A 153 0.31 2.54 -0.08
C LEU A 153 -1.14 2.90 0.25
N LEU A 154 -1.61 2.55 1.45
CA LEU A 154 -2.98 2.85 1.91
C LEU A 154 -3.28 4.35 1.87
N TYR A 155 -2.32 5.17 2.29
CA TYR A 155 -2.41 6.61 2.24
C TYR A 155 -2.55 7.14 0.80
N SER A 156 -1.86 6.51 -0.16
CA SER A 156 -1.96 6.89 -1.58
C SER A 156 -3.33 6.60 -2.20
N PHE A 157 -4.15 5.73 -1.60
CA PHE A 157 -5.54 5.50 -2.02
C PHE A 157 -6.50 6.60 -1.56
N PHE A 158 -6.05 7.55 -0.72
CA PHE A 158 -6.91 8.61 -0.19
C PHE A 158 -7.63 9.46 -1.26
N PRO A 159 -7.03 9.81 -2.42
CA PRO A 159 -7.77 10.51 -3.47
C PRO A 159 -9.01 9.76 -3.96
N ILE A 160 -9.05 8.43 -3.86
CA ILE A 160 -10.24 7.65 -4.25
C ILE A 160 -11.40 7.89 -3.28
N THR A 161 -11.11 8.03 -1.98
CA THR A 161 -12.17 8.23 -0.99
C THR A 161 -12.83 9.61 -1.12
N THR A 162 -12.09 10.61 -1.63
CA THR A 162 -12.63 11.95 -1.86
C THR A 162 -13.48 12.04 -3.13
N ILE A 163 -13.34 11.12 -4.09
CA ILE A 163 -14.17 11.11 -5.32
C ILE A 163 -15.66 11.05 -4.99
N PHE A 164 -16.05 10.31 -3.95
CA PHE A 164 -17.45 10.24 -3.52
C PHE A 164 -18.03 11.58 -3.07
N LEU A 165 -17.20 12.53 -2.62
CA LEU A 165 -17.63 13.89 -2.27
C LEU A 165 -17.88 14.76 -3.49
N PHE A 166 -17.31 14.38 -4.64
CA PHE A 166 -17.35 15.13 -5.89
C PHE A 166 -18.23 14.45 -6.94
N ASP A 167 -19.05 13.49 -6.51
CA ASP A 167 -20.09 12.97 -7.38
C ASP A 167 -21.00 14.13 -7.80
N GLU A 168 -21.41 14.15 -9.05
CA GLU A 168 -22.18 15.25 -9.68
C GLU A 168 -21.47 16.60 -9.86
N MET A 169 -20.26 16.81 -9.34
CA MET A 169 -19.52 18.07 -9.57
C MET A 169 -18.99 18.17 -11.02
N ASP A 170 -19.03 19.38 -11.56
CA ASP A 170 -18.38 19.71 -12.83
C ASP A 170 -16.90 19.30 -12.83
N TRP A 171 -16.46 18.72 -13.95
CA TRP A 171 -15.12 18.14 -14.09
C TRP A 171 -14.01 19.14 -13.78
N SER A 172 -14.15 20.39 -14.22
CA SER A 172 -13.14 21.44 -14.03
C SER A 172 -12.88 21.69 -12.54
N TYR A 173 -13.93 21.81 -11.74
CA TYR A 173 -13.83 21.99 -10.29
C TYR A 173 -13.24 20.77 -9.61
N ARG A 174 -13.73 19.57 -9.97
CA ARG A 174 -13.24 18.31 -9.42
C ARG A 174 -11.73 18.14 -9.65
N THR A 175 -11.23 18.47 -10.85
CA THR A 175 -9.79 18.40 -11.15
C THR A 175 -8.97 19.29 -10.23
N PHE A 176 -9.37 20.55 -10.03
CA PHE A 176 -8.63 21.49 -9.16
C PHE A 176 -8.67 21.10 -7.68
N ILE A 177 -9.81 20.60 -7.20
CA ILE A 177 -9.94 20.13 -5.82
C ILE A 177 -9.07 18.88 -5.62
N LEU A 178 -9.13 17.91 -6.54
CA LEU A 178 -8.28 16.71 -6.50
C LEU A 178 -6.79 17.07 -6.57
N LEU A 179 -6.39 18.02 -7.41
CA LEU A 179 -5.00 18.48 -7.51
C LEU A 179 -4.53 19.08 -6.18
N SER A 180 -5.34 19.94 -5.58
CA SER A 180 -5.03 20.57 -4.29
C SER A 180 -4.92 19.54 -3.17
N CYS A 181 -5.82 18.56 -3.13
CA CYS A 181 -5.73 17.42 -2.19
C CYS A 181 -4.43 16.64 -2.42
N THR A 182 -4.10 16.33 -3.67
CA THR A 182 -2.89 15.58 -4.04
C THR A 182 -1.62 16.32 -3.61
N LEU A 183 -1.60 17.65 -3.71
CA LEU A 183 -0.50 18.48 -3.20
C LEU A 183 -0.39 18.43 -1.67
N ILE A 184 -1.51 18.52 -0.94
CA ILE A 184 -1.52 18.39 0.52
C ILE A 184 -1.00 17.02 0.95
N LEU A 185 -1.46 15.94 0.31
CA LEU A 185 -1.02 14.57 0.57
C LEU A 185 0.46 14.37 0.21
N THR A 186 0.95 15.02 -0.85
CA THR A 186 2.38 15.03 -1.22
C THR A 186 3.23 15.59 -0.08
N VAL A 187 2.79 16.68 0.56
CA VAL A 187 3.46 17.22 1.76
C VAL A 187 3.44 16.20 2.90
N GLY A 188 2.34 15.47 3.07
CA GLY A 188 2.23 14.37 4.03
C GLY A 188 3.25 13.25 3.81
N ILE A 189 3.35 12.74 2.59
CA ILE A 189 4.31 11.68 2.21
C ILE A 189 5.75 12.16 2.40
N VAL A 190 6.08 13.36 1.94
CA VAL A 190 7.44 13.93 2.12
C VAL A 190 7.74 14.10 3.61
N GLY A 191 6.80 14.64 4.39
CA GLY A 191 6.95 14.81 5.84
C GLY A 191 7.12 13.48 6.59
N TYR A 192 6.38 12.45 6.21
CA TYR A 192 6.51 11.09 6.73
C TYR A 192 7.91 10.53 6.49
N GLN A 193 8.40 10.54 5.24
CA GLN A 193 9.72 10.01 4.88
C GLN A 193 10.85 10.77 5.61
N ARG A 194 10.71 12.08 5.77
CA ARG A 194 11.67 12.91 6.52
C ARG A 194 11.64 12.68 8.03
N SER A 195 10.48 12.32 8.57
CA SER A 195 10.30 12.04 10.00
C SER A 195 10.79 10.65 10.38
N LEU A 196 10.65 9.67 9.48
CA LEU A 196 11.25 8.34 9.64
C LEU A 196 12.79 8.42 9.77
N ASN A 197 13.44 9.33 9.05
CA ASN A 197 14.89 9.52 9.14
C ASN A 197 15.37 10.10 10.49
N LYS A 198 14.46 10.57 11.35
CA LYS A 198 14.78 11.13 12.68
C LYS A 198 14.40 10.17 13.82
N ASP A 199 14.19 8.89 13.52
CA ASP A 199 13.78 7.83 14.45
C ASP A 199 12.45 8.10 15.19
N SER A 200 11.64 9.04 14.74
CA SER A 200 10.35 9.36 15.36
C SER A 200 9.19 8.81 14.54
N VAL A 201 8.91 7.52 14.73
CA VAL A 201 7.77 6.83 14.11
C VAL A 201 6.46 7.57 14.43
N THR A 202 6.24 7.98 15.68
CA THR A 202 5.03 8.68 16.10
C THR A 202 4.81 9.99 15.33
N LEU A 203 5.86 10.79 15.13
CA LEU A 203 5.75 12.04 14.36
C LEU A 203 5.45 11.78 12.89
N ALA A 204 6.03 10.72 12.31
CA ALA A 204 5.75 10.33 10.93
C ALA A 204 4.26 10.01 10.73
N TRP A 205 3.69 9.17 11.61
CA TRP A 205 2.28 8.81 11.58
C TRP A 205 1.34 9.99 11.81
N LEU A 206 1.67 10.85 12.79
CA LEU A 206 0.91 12.08 13.03
C LEU A 206 0.92 12.99 11.81
N THR A 207 2.04 13.09 11.10
CA THR A 207 2.16 13.91 9.89
C THR A 207 1.25 13.40 8.78
N LEU A 208 1.21 12.08 8.52
CA LEU A 208 0.26 11.50 7.56
C LEU A 208 -1.18 11.75 7.99
N LEU A 209 -1.52 11.45 9.24
CA LEU A 209 -2.88 11.62 9.75
C LEU A 209 -3.36 13.07 9.62
N LEU A 210 -2.55 14.04 10.05
CA LEU A 210 -2.89 15.46 10.00
C LEU A 210 -3.10 15.94 8.56
N THR A 211 -2.25 15.51 7.62
CA THR A 211 -2.38 15.91 6.21
C THR A 211 -3.55 15.23 5.51
N ALA A 212 -3.90 13.99 5.85
CA ALA A 212 -5.13 13.35 5.38
C ALA A 212 -6.38 14.07 5.91
N ILE A 213 -6.42 14.41 7.20
CA ILE A 213 -7.53 15.17 7.80
C ILE A 213 -7.63 16.55 7.13
N ALA A 214 -6.51 17.24 6.91
CA ALA A 214 -6.49 18.53 6.24
C ALA A 214 -7.03 18.43 4.81
N ALA A 215 -6.60 17.42 4.04
CA ALA A 215 -7.11 17.16 2.70
C ALA A 215 -8.62 16.83 2.70
N TRP A 216 -9.11 16.06 3.68
CA TRP A 216 -10.53 15.76 3.84
C TRP A 216 -11.38 16.99 4.11
N ILE A 217 -10.96 17.81 5.09
CA ILE A 217 -11.66 19.03 5.48
C ILE A 217 -11.70 19.99 4.31
N PHE A 218 -10.57 20.17 3.63
CA PHE A 218 -10.47 20.99 2.42
C PHE A 218 -11.42 20.51 1.32
N ALA A 219 -11.40 19.22 0.99
CA ALA A 219 -12.29 18.61 0.00
C ALA A 219 -13.77 18.83 0.35
N SER A 220 -14.13 18.56 1.60
CA SER A 220 -15.51 18.70 2.09
C SER A 220 -15.99 20.15 2.03
N HIS A 221 -15.14 21.10 2.45
CA HIS A 221 -15.46 22.52 2.42
C HIS A 221 -15.60 23.04 0.98
N ALA A 222 -14.67 22.66 0.09
CA ALA A 222 -14.74 23.03 -1.32
C ALA A 222 -16.00 22.49 -2.00
N ALA A 223 -16.38 21.24 -1.69
CA ALA A 223 -17.63 20.65 -2.19
C ALA A 223 -18.86 21.40 -1.66
N GLN A 224 -18.91 21.73 -0.37
CA GLN A 224 -20.01 22.52 0.21
C GLN A 224 -20.14 23.89 -0.46
N ASN A 225 -19.02 24.60 -0.66
CA ASN A 225 -19.02 25.89 -1.33
C ASN A 225 -19.53 25.78 -2.77
N TYR A 226 -19.16 24.71 -3.49
CA TYR A 226 -19.66 24.46 -4.85
C TYR A 226 -21.18 24.34 -4.87
N TRP A 227 -21.76 23.58 -3.94
CA TRP A 227 -23.22 23.40 -3.87
C TRP A 227 -23.98 24.66 -3.43
N GLN A 228 -23.35 25.56 -2.67
CA GLN A 228 -23.96 26.81 -2.25
C GLN A 228 -23.92 27.88 -3.35
N MET A 229 -22.89 27.86 -4.20
CA MET A 229 -22.78 28.81 -5.29
C MET A 229 -23.53 28.27 -6.51
N GLY A 230 -24.72 28.81 -6.81
CA GLY A 230 -25.46 28.46 -8.01
C GLY A 230 -24.61 28.56 -9.30
N ASN A 231 -24.92 27.72 -10.29
CA ASN A 231 -24.20 27.57 -11.55
C ASN A 231 -23.74 28.92 -12.14
N GLY A 232 -22.43 29.20 -12.12
CA GLY A 232 -21.83 30.35 -12.80
C GLY A 232 -20.73 31.12 -12.07
N THR A 233 -20.40 30.78 -10.82
CA THR A 233 -19.30 31.41 -10.08
C THR A 233 -17.95 30.81 -10.47
N PRO A 234 -16.93 31.62 -10.79
CA PRO A 234 -15.60 31.12 -11.13
C PRO A 234 -14.98 30.26 -10.01
N TRP A 235 -14.32 29.17 -10.39
CA TRP A 235 -13.73 28.19 -9.48
C TRP A 235 -12.76 28.75 -8.44
N TRP A 236 -12.04 29.84 -8.75
CA TRP A 236 -11.11 30.44 -7.79
C TRP A 236 -11.81 31.04 -6.57
N ILE A 237 -13.07 31.46 -6.69
CA ILE A 237 -13.82 32.05 -5.58
C ILE A 237 -14.08 31.00 -4.48
N LEU A 238 -14.27 29.73 -4.86
CA LEU A 238 -14.50 28.63 -3.92
C LEU A 238 -13.34 28.41 -2.94
N PHE A 239 -12.13 28.83 -3.30
CA PHE A 239 -10.94 28.63 -2.48
C PHE A 239 -10.66 29.79 -1.51
N PHE A 240 -11.28 30.96 -1.70
CA PHE A 240 -10.98 32.17 -0.91
C PHE A 240 -12.15 32.67 -0.07
N SER A 241 -13.34 32.07 -0.17
CA SER A 241 -14.48 32.38 0.68
C SER A 241 -14.33 31.70 2.04
N PHE A 242 -13.68 32.37 3.00
CA PHE A 242 -13.66 32.02 4.43
C PHE A 242 -14.69 32.84 5.22
#